data_AF-A0A929DLI3-F1
#
_entry.id   AF-A0A929DLI3-F1
#
_cell.length_a   1.000
_cell.length_b   1.000
_cell.length_c   1.000
_cell.angle_alpha   90.00
_cell.angle_beta   90.00
_cell.angle_gamma   90.00
#
_symmetry.space_group_name_H-M   'P 1'
#
loop_
_entity.id
_entity.type
_entity.pdbx_description
1 polymer ?
#
loop_
_entity_poly.entity_id
_entity_poly.type
_entity_poly.pdbx_seq_one_letter_code
_entity_poly.pdbx_strand_id
1 'polypeptide(L)'
;DKDIYYLDIYSDNNPRKVKIKGMIIAPKFTTETNGEINIDILESATSKKVASSEAELPSGKFVYSISKPGKYEVITSVNGYSDSKTEFIIPTDYSTGEINIKAELKPVKKEETYKTDKDDREFPYYTVQLMALYNPVDVSYFTGIDDVKVAFGKDLFYRYTTGIIKTYKEAKQLRKQILNMGYADDIFIRKVTRKLLKKIEGGNKK
;
A
#
# COMPACT_ATOMS: atom_id res chain seq x y z
N ASP A 1 62.77 0.02 -14.03
CA ASP A 1 61.66 0.69 -13.31
C ASP A 1 60.64 -0.33 -12.87
N LYS A 2 60.28 -0.31 -11.58
CA LYS A 2 59.23 -1.18 -11.01
C LYS A 2 57.95 -0.36 -10.98
N ASP A 3 56.99 -0.71 -11.83
CA ASP A 3 55.64 -0.17 -11.75
C ASP A 3 54.98 -0.69 -10.46
N ILE A 4 54.83 0.19 -9.48
CA ILE A 4 54.06 -0.09 -8.27
C ILE A 4 52.61 0.24 -8.59
N TYR A 5 51.80 -0.78 -8.82
CA TYR A 5 50.35 -0.63 -8.92
C TYR A 5 49.80 -0.30 -7.54
N TYR A 6 49.29 0.92 -7.37
CA TYR A 6 48.49 1.30 -6.21
C TYR A 6 47.17 0.53 -6.27
N LEU A 7 47.08 -0.55 -5.50
CA LEU A 7 45.82 -1.25 -5.27
C LEU A 7 45.14 -0.52 -4.10
N ASP A 8 44.15 0.31 -4.40
CA ASP A 8 43.29 0.91 -3.38
C ASP A 8 42.54 -0.22 -2.64
N ILE A 9 43.12 -0.66 -1.53
CA ILE A 9 42.44 -1.51 -0.55
C ILE A 9 41.37 -0.66 0.13
N TYR A 10 40.13 -0.98 -0.24
CA TYR A 10 38.87 -0.37 0.16
C TYR A 10 38.81 -0.03 1.65
N SER A 11 38.62 1.26 1.95
CA SER A 11 38.21 1.77 3.26
C SER A 11 36.83 1.22 3.66
N ASP A 12 36.61 1.02 4.98
CA ASP A 12 35.32 0.64 5.60
C ASP A 12 34.14 1.58 5.26
N ASN A 13 34.43 2.71 4.61
CA ASN A 13 33.47 3.69 4.15
C ASN A 13 33.37 3.79 2.61
N ASN A 14 33.78 2.78 1.83
CA ASN A 14 33.57 2.82 0.38
C ASN A 14 32.11 2.40 0.07
N PRO A 15 31.19 3.35 -0.21
CA PRO A 15 29.78 3.07 -0.33
C PRO A 15 29.55 2.61 -1.77
N ARG A 16 30.10 1.44 -2.11
CA ARG A 16 29.96 0.85 -3.43
C ARG A 16 28.47 0.78 -3.74
N LYS A 17 28.06 1.51 -4.78
CA LYS A 17 26.68 1.53 -5.23
C LYS A 17 26.32 0.14 -5.72
N VAL A 18 25.38 -0.50 -5.05
CA VAL A 18 24.80 -1.76 -5.51
C VAL A 18 23.65 -1.42 -6.45
N LYS A 19 23.74 -1.93 -7.67
CA LYS A 19 22.74 -1.68 -8.71
C LYS A 19 21.59 -2.68 -8.58
N ILE A 20 20.39 -2.17 -8.40
CA ILE A 20 19.17 -2.95 -8.36
C ILE A 20 18.54 -2.91 -9.74
N LYS A 21 18.48 -4.05 -10.42
CA LYS A 21 17.83 -4.21 -11.72
C LYS A 21 16.54 -4.97 -11.53
N GLY A 22 15.43 -4.33 -11.87
CA GLY A 22 14.12 -4.88 -11.72
C GLY A 22 13.45 -5.19 -13.05
N MET A 23 12.70 -6.28 -13.11
CA MET A 23 11.78 -6.58 -14.18
C MET A 23 10.40 -6.87 -13.61
N ILE A 24 9.41 -6.16 -14.12
CA ILE A 24 8.02 -6.30 -13.71
C ILE A 24 7.34 -7.25 -14.69
N ILE A 25 6.65 -8.26 -14.16
CA ILE A 25 5.89 -9.22 -14.95
C ILE A 25 4.41 -9.06 -14.62
N ALA A 26 3.63 -8.72 -15.64
CA ALA A 26 2.18 -8.60 -15.55
C ALA A 26 1.53 -9.41 -16.70
N PRO A 27 0.42 -10.12 -16.45
CA PRO A 27 -0.29 -10.91 -17.46
C PRO A 27 -0.78 -10.12 -18.70
N LYS A 28 -1.00 -8.81 -18.57
CA LYS A 28 -1.41 -7.93 -19.68
C LYS A 28 -0.70 -6.58 -19.58
N PHE A 29 0.53 -6.50 -20.08
CA PHE A 29 1.12 -5.21 -20.49
C PHE A 29 0.59 -4.83 -21.87
N THR A 30 -0.73 -4.70 -22.01
CA THR A 30 -1.29 -4.12 -23.23
C THR A 30 -1.28 -2.61 -23.05
N THR A 31 -1.05 -1.88 -24.14
CA THR A 31 -1.05 -0.42 -24.28
C THR A 31 -2.29 0.33 -23.71
N GLU A 32 -3.20 -0.39 -23.05
CA GLU A 32 -4.33 0.09 -22.27
C GLU A 32 -4.00 0.32 -20.78
N THR A 33 -2.84 -0.13 -20.28
CA THR A 33 -2.27 0.45 -19.05
C THR A 33 -1.71 1.82 -19.40
N ASN A 34 -2.61 2.80 -19.51
CA ASN A 34 -2.28 4.23 -19.55
C ASN A 34 -1.77 4.72 -18.18
N GLY A 35 -1.13 3.84 -17.42
CA GLY A 35 -0.85 3.97 -16.00
C GLY A 35 0.64 3.87 -15.74
N GLU A 36 1.17 4.89 -15.11
CA GLU A 36 2.54 4.94 -14.57
C GLU A 36 2.78 3.73 -13.67
N ILE A 37 3.84 2.97 -13.96
CA ILE A 37 4.27 1.91 -13.07
C ILE A 37 5.16 2.52 -12.01
N ASN A 38 4.63 2.64 -10.80
CA ASN A 38 5.31 3.26 -9.69
C ASN A 38 6.15 2.22 -8.92
N ILE A 39 7.41 2.54 -8.69
CA ILE A 39 8.36 1.73 -7.94
C ILE A 39 8.82 2.52 -6.74
N ASP A 40 8.43 2.10 -5.55
CA ASP A 40 8.93 2.65 -4.30
C ASP A 40 9.90 1.67 -3.65
N ILE A 41 11.05 2.18 -3.20
CA ILE A 41 12.02 1.39 -2.43
C ILE A 41 12.03 1.90 -1.01
N LEU A 42 11.82 0.99 -0.05
CA LEU A 42 11.73 1.29 1.37
C LEU A 42 12.79 0.52 2.15
N GLU A 43 13.32 1.12 3.21
CA GLU A 43 14.07 0.39 4.24
C GLU A 43 13.10 -0.44 5.08
N SER A 44 13.28 -1.76 5.15
CA SER A 44 12.27 -2.66 5.73
C SER A 44 11.99 -2.38 7.21
N ALA A 45 13.03 -2.03 7.98
CA ALA A 45 12.90 -1.83 9.43
C ALA A 45 12.10 -0.58 9.80
N THR A 46 12.17 0.47 8.99
CA THR A 46 11.57 1.78 9.29
C THR A 46 10.40 2.11 8.38
N SER A 47 10.17 1.31 7.33
CA SER A 47 9.29 1.66 6.21
C SER A 47 9.62 3.03 5.58
N LYS A 48 10.83 3.57 5.84
CA LYS A 48 11.24 4.84 5.28
C LYS A 48 11.48 4.66 3.79
N LYS A 49 10.77 5.44 2.99
CA LYS A 49 11.02 5.49 1.55
C LYS A 49 12.41 6.06 1.28
N VAL A 50 13.25 5.28 0.62
CA VAL A 50 14.60 5.66 0.20
C VAL A 50 14.65 6.09 -1.26
N ALA A 51 13.69 5.65 -2.08
CA ALA A 51 13.60 6.01 -3.48
C ALA A 51 12.18 5.88 -4.04
N SER A 52 11.91 6.62 -5.12
CA SER A 52 10.81 6.37 -6.04
C SER A 52 11.37 6.38 -7.46
N SER A 53 10.87 5.51 -8.33
CA SER A 53 11.23 5.41 -9.73
C SER A 53 10.02 4.97 -10.55
N GLU A 54 10.09 5.15 -11.86
CA GLU A 54 9.12 4.62 -12.81
C GLU A 54 9.78 3.52 -13.64
N ALA A 55 9.00 2.49 -13.98
CA ALA A 55 9.48 1.47 -14.89
C ALA A 55 9.36 1.93 -16.35
N GLU A 56 10.36 1.59 -17.16
CA GLU A 56 10.34 1.81 -18.60
C GLU A 56 9.20 0.99 -19.22
N LEU A 57 8.27 1.65 -19.91
CA LEU A 57 7.21 0.99 -20.67
C LEU A 57 7.64 0.78 -22.14
N PRO A 58 7.24 -0.34 -22.78
CA PRO A 58 6.48 -1.47 -22.23
C PRO A 58 7.36 -2.54 -21.57
N SER A 59 8.67 -2.31 -21.44
CA SER A 59 9.63 -3.34 -21.00
C SER A 59 9.46 -3.79 -19.55
N GLY A 60 8.85 -2.94 -18.71
CA GLY A 60 8.68 -3.14 -17.27
C GLY A 60 10.01 -3.11 -16.51
N LYS A 61 11.08 -2.58 -17.11
CA LYS A 61 12.41 -2.54 -16.49
C LYS A 61 12.56 -1.31 -15.61
N PHE A 62 13.18 -1.48 -14.45
CA PHE A 62 13.65 -0.36 -13.63
C PHE A 62 15.07 -0.59 -13.16
N VAL A 63 15.81 0.49 -12.95
CA VAL A 63 17.17 0.43 -12.41
C VAL A 63 17.31 1.47 -11.32
N TYR A 64 17.83 1.04 -10.17
CA TYR A 64 18.15 1.93 -9.06
C TYR A 64 19.53 1.61 -8.49
N SER A 65 20.12 2.50 -7.71
CA SER A 65 21.41 2.28 -7.06
C SER A 65 21.37 2.70 -5.60
N ILE A 66 21.73 1.78 -4.71
CA ILE A 66 21.72 1.99 -3.26
C ILE A 66 23.14 1.79 -2.74
N SER A 67 23.61 2.70 -1.91
CA SER A 67 24.95 2.61 -1.33
C SER A 67 24.98 2.20 0.13
N LYS A 68 23.82 2.15 0.81
CA LYS A 68 23.72 1.73 2.21
C LYS A 68 23.41 0.24 2.27
N PRO A 69 24.09 -0.56 3.09
CA PRO A 69 23.75 -1.96 3.27
C PRO A 69 22.53 -2.08 4.18
N GLY A 70 21.80 -3.19 4.06
CA GLY A 70 20.60 -3.41 4.85
C GLY A 70 19.52 -4.19 4.12
N LYS A 71 18.38 -4.32 4.79
CA LYS A 71 17.18 -4.97 4.27
C LYS A 71 16.24 -3.94 3.66
N TYR A 72 15.78 -4.22 2.46
CA TYR A 72 14.94 -3.32 1.68
C TYR A 72 13.73 -4.04 1.10
N GLU A 73 12.74 -3.24 0.75
CA GLU A 73 11.51 -3.65 0.09
C GLU A 73 11.31 -2.83 -1.17
N VAL A 74 11.04 -3.49 -2.28
CA VAL A 74 10.49 -2.88 -3.48
C VAL A 74 8.98 -3.07 -3.47
N ILE A 75 8.25 -1.96 -3.56
CA ILE A 75 6.81 -1.92 -3.76
C ILE A 75 6.56 -1.50 -5.21
N THR A 76 5.84 -2.33 -5.94
CA THR A 76 5.45 -2.06 -7.32
C THR A 76 3.95 -1.85 -7.37
N SER A 77 3.54 -0.66 -7.79
CA SER A 77 2.13 -0.25 -7.88
C SER A 77 1.77 0.07 -9.32
N VAL A 78 0.73 -0.62 -9.82
CA VAL A 78 0.19 -0.43 -11.16
C VAL A 78 -1.33 -0.47 -11.08
N ASN A 79 -1.98 0.48 -11.76
CA ASN A 79 -3.44 0.49 -11.81
C ASN A 79 -3.99 -0.82 -12.40
N GLY A 80 -5.02 -1.39 -11.77
CA GLY A 80 -5.62 -2.68 -12.16
C GLY A 80 -4.90 -3.93 -11.60
N TYR A 81 -3.79 -3.76 -10.88
CA TYR A 81 -3.04 -4.84 -10.24
C TYR A 81 -2.96 -4.64 -8.73
N SER A 82 -2.89 -5.73 -7.97
CA SER A 82 -2.52 -5.67 -6.55
C SER A 82 -1.05 -5.29 -6.44
N ASP A 83 -0.72 -4.40 -5.49
CA ASP A 83 0.67 -4.02 -5.23
C ASP A 83 1.54 -5.27 -4.99
N SER A 84 2.67 -5.35 -5.68
CA SER A 84 3.66 -6.39 -5.45
C SER A 84 4.70 -5.89 -4.47
N LYS A 85 5.10 -6.74 -3.53
CA LYS A 85 6.12 -6.45 -2.52
C LYS A 85 7.23 -7.49 -2.60
N THR A 86 8.45 -7.05 -2.85
CA THR A 86 9.62 -7.94 -2.94
C THR A 86 10.72 -7.46 -2.00
N GLU A 87 11.19 -8.34 -1.12
CA GLU A 87 12.30 -8.04 -0.21
C GLU A 87 13.65 -8.37 -0.85
N PHE A 88 14.68 -7.60 -0.51
CA PHE A 88 16.07 -7.91 -0.85
C PHE A 88 17.04 -7.40 0.22
N ILE A 89 18.26 -7.93 0.21
CA ILE A 89 19.32 -7.57 1.16
C ILE A 89 20.52 -7.06 0.37
N ILE A 90 21.09 -5.94 0.83
CA ILE A 90 22.41 -5.48 0.43
C ILE A 90 23.38 -5.91 1.53
N PRO A 91 24.28 -6.87 1.27
CA PRO A 91 25.27 -7.33 2.24
C PRO A 91 26.16 -6.20 2.73
N THR A 92 26.55 -6.25 4.00
CA THR A 92 27.47 -5.26 4.59
C THR A 92 28.88 -5.33 4.03
N ASP A 93 29.26 -6.49 3.48
CA ASP A 93 30.55 -6.71 2.81
C ASP A 93 30.52 -6.30 1.32
N TYR A 94 29.38 -5.85 0.81
CA TYR A 94 29.17 -5.48 -0.59
C TYR A 94 29.68 -6.53 -1.59
N SER A 95 29.63 -7.80 -1.18
CA SER A 95 30.01 -8.95 -2.02
C SER A 95 29.26 -8.99 -3.36
N THR A 96 28.11 -8.31 -3.43
CA THR A 96 27.29 -8.17 -4.64
C THR A 96 27.28 -6.74 -5.17
N GLY A 97 27.76 -6.54 -6.40
CA GLY A 97 27.66 -5.24 -7.11
C GLY A 97 26.30 -5.01 -7.78
N GLU A 98 25.54 -6.07 -8.03
CA GLU A 98 24.23 -5.99 -8.67
C GLU A 98 23.25 -6.99 -8.04
N ILE A 99 21.97 -6.60 -7.94
CA ILE A 99 20.87 -7.44 -7.47
C ILE A 99 19.77 -7.41 -8.54
N ASN A 100 19.30 -8.59 -8.93
CA ASN A 100 18.20 -8.73 -9.88
C ASN A 100 16.91 -9.03 -9.13
N ILE A 101 15.87 -8.24 -9.39
CA ILE A 101 14.56 -8.34 -8.76
C ILE A 101 13.52 -8.64 -9.83
N LYS A 102 12.61 -9.54 -9.50
CA LYS A 102 11.45 -9.84 -10.33
C LYS A 102 10.18 -9.55 -9.52
N ALA A 103 9.38 -8.60 -9.99
CA ALA A 103 8.12 -8.23 -9.38
C ALA A 103 6.97 -8.81 -10.20
N GLU A 104 6.26 -9.79 -9.65
CA GLU A 104 5.08 -10.37 -10.30
C GLU A 104 3.83 -9.65 -9.81
N LEU A 105 3.08 -9.08 -10.75
CA LEU A 105 1.82 -8.42 -10.49
C LEU A 105 0.67 -9.37 -10.75
N LYS A 106 -0.25 -9.46 -9.79
CA LYS A 106 -1.49 -10.21 -9.94
C LYS A 106 -2.60 -9.22 -10.28
N PRO A 107 -3.39 -9.47 -11.34
CA PRO A 107 -4.59 -8.68 -11.59
C PRO A 107 -5.42 -8.68 -10.32
N VAL A 108 -5.97 -7.52 -9.95
CA VAL A 108 -6.98 -7.49 -8.89
C VAL A 108 -8.11 -8.41 -9.35
N LYS A 109 -8.33 -9.53 -8.65
CA LYS A 109 -9.44 -10.44 -8.97
C LYS A 109 -10.73 -9.61 -8.93
N LYS A 110 -11.66 -9.86 -9.86
CA LYS A 110 -12.94 -9.13 -9.97
C LYS A 110 -13.88 -9.23 -8.75
N GLU A 111 -13.44 -9.86 -7.65
CA GLU A 111 -14.09 -9.72 -6.33
C GLU A 111 -13.66 -8.44 -5.59
N GLU A 112 -12.69 -7.69 -6.12
CA GLU A 112 -12.32 -6.34 -5.65
C GLU A 112 -12.19 -5.30 -6.78
N THR A 113 -12.92 -5.47 -7.89
CA THR A 113 -13.09 -4.37 -8.85
C THR A 113 -14.16 -3.40 -8.35
N TYR A 114 -13.78 -2.44 -7.50
CA TYR A 114 -14.55 -1.20 -7.42
C TYR A 114 -14.24 -0.41 -8.69
N LYS A 115 -15.22 -0.41 -9.59
CA LYS A 115 -15.28 0.45 -10.78
C LYS A 115 -14.72 1.83 -10.41
N THR A 116 -13.78 2.33 -11.18
CA THR A 116 -13.52 3.77 -11.23
C THR A 116 -14.84 4.40 -11.63
N ASP A 117 -15.50 5.03 -10.67
CA ASP A 117 -16.88 5.48 -10.82
C ASP A 117 -16.91 6.60 -11.86
N LYS A 118 -17.48 6.30 -13.02
CA LYS A 118 -18.11 7.34 -13.86
C LYS A 118 -19.39 7.91 -13.21
N ASP A 119 -19.59 7.69 -11.90
CA ASP A 119 -20.74 8.18 -11.14
C ASP A 119 -20.41 8.53 -9.67
N ASP A 120 -19.32 9.28 -9.44
CA ASP A 120 -18.95 9.86 -8.13
C ASP A 120 -20.04 10.78 -7.52
N ARG A 121 -21.13 11.07 -8.25
CA ARG A 121 -22.19 11.98 -7.78
C ARG A 121 -23.07 11.35 -6.70
N GLU A 122 -23.21 10.03 -6.68
CA GLU A 122 -24.10 9.33 -5.72
C GLU A 122 -23.42 9.01 -4.38
N PHE A 123 -22.09 8.78 -4.40
CA PHE A 123 -21.31 8.36 -3.23
C PHE A 123 -20.14 9.31 -2.94
N PRO A 124 -20.39 10.49 -2.37
CA PRO A 124 -19.33 11.49 -2.17
C PRO A 124 -18.30 11.14 -1.09
N TYR A 125 -18.54 10.08 -0.30
CA TYR A 125 -17.68 9.73 0.82
C TYR A 125 -17.48 8.22 0.98
N TYR A 126 -16.50 7.88 1.80
CA TYR A 126 -16.13 6.55 2.25
C TYR A 126 -16.14 6.48 3.78
N THR A 127 -16.36 5.30 4.33
CA THR A 127 -16.25 5.02 5.77
C THR A 127 -15.58 3.67 5.97
N VAL A 128 -14.99 3.43 7.14
CA VAL A 128 -14.40 2.13 7.49
C VAL A 128 -15.36 1.40 8.41
N GLN A 129 -15.80 0.21 8.02
CA GLN A 129 -16.61 -0.65 8.88
C GLN A 129 -15.69 -1.54 9.72
N LEU A 130 -15.83 -1.39 11.04
CA LEU A 130 -15.07 -2.11 12.06
C LEU A 130 -15.64 -3.52 12.28
N MET A 131 -16.97 -3.64 12.34
CA MET A 131 -17.64 -4.90 12.65
C MET A 131 -19.12 -4.89 12.25
N ALA A 132 -19.72 -6.07 12.11
CA ALA A 132 -21.17 -6.28 12.05
C ALA A 132 -21.57 -7.37 13.05
N LEU A 133 -22.46 -7.06 13.98
CA LEU A 133 -22.89 -7.97 15.05
C LEU A 133 -24.40 -8.12 15.10
N TYR A 134 -24.88 -9.32 15.42
CA TYR A 134 -26.30 -9.54 15.71
C TYR A 134 -26.68 -8.98 17.09
N ASN A 135 -25.81 -9.21 18.09
CA ASN A 135 -25.93 -8.64 19.43
C ASN A 135 -25.01 -7.41 19.53
N PRO A 136 -25.54 -6.20 19.78
CA PRO A 136 -24.72 -4.99 19.80
C PRO A 136 -23.82 -4.95 21.03
N VAL A 137 -22.65 -4.34 20.86
CA VAL A 137 -21.75 -3.90 21.93
C VAL A 137 -21.79 -2.38 22.07
N ASP A 138 -21.37 -1.87 23.23
CA ASP A 138 -21.20 -0.43 23.42
C ASP A 138 -20.05 0.11 22.55
N VAL A 139 -20.13 1.38 22.14
CA VAL A 139 -19.09 1.99 21.30
C VAL A 139 -17.74 2.11 22.03
N SER A 140 -17.73 2.14 23.36
CA SER A 140 -16.50 2.10 24.17
C SER A 140 -15.71 0.80 24.02
N TYR A 141 -16.30 -0.25 23.43
CA TYR A 141 -15.57 -1.46 23.02
C TYR A 141 -14.43 -1.14 22.04
N PHE A 142 -14.58 -0.10 21.23
CA PHE A 142 -13.62 0.29 20.21
C PHE A 142 -12.60 1.30 20.76
N THR A 143 -11.70 0.83 21.63
CA THR A 143 -10.65 1.66 22.23
C THR A 143 -9.73 2.29 21.18
N GLY A 144 -9.42 3.58 21.32
CA GLY A 144 -8.55 4.30 20.41
C GLY A 144 -9.23 4.81 19.12
N ILE A 145 -10.57 4.70 19.04
CA ILE A 145 -11.36 5.23 17.94
C ILE A 145 -12.53 6.03 18.52
N ASP A 146 -12.43 7.36 18.46
CA ASP A 146 -13.37 8.25 19.16
C ASP A 146 -14.69 8.48 18.39
N ASP A 147 -14.72 8.23 17.08
CA ASP A 147 -15.83 8.60 16.20
C ASP A 147 -16.68 7.41 15.73
N VAL A 148 -16.71 6.31 16.49
CA VAL A 148 -17.49 5.12 16.13
C VAL A 148 -18.99 5.41 16.11
N LYS A 149 -19.63 5.05 15.00
CA LYS A 149 -21.07 5.14 14.76
C LYS A 149 -21.66 3.76 14.57
N VAL A 150 -22.83 3.53 15.16
CA VAL A 150 -23.60 2.29 15.01
C VAL A 150 -24.83 2.51 14.14
N ALA A 151 -25.09 1.60 13.21
CA ALA A 151 -26.30 1.60 12.39
C ALA A 151 -26.92 0.20 12.33
N PHE A 152 -28.22 0.10 12.60
CA PHE A 152 -28.96 -1.14 12.47
C PHE A 152 -29.37 -1.39 11.01
N GLY A 153 -28.98 -2.55 10.48
CA GLY A 153 -29.30 -2.99 9.13
C GLY A 153 -30.67 -3.66 9.03
N LYS A 154 -31.21 -3.72 7.81
CA LYS A 154 -32.45 -4.47 7.53
C LYS A 154 -32.30 -5.99 7.72
N ASP A 155 -31.06 -6.45 7.69
CA ASP A 155 -30.65 -7.84 7.90
C ASP A 155 -30.38 -8.17 9.37
N LEU A 156 -30.82 -7.30 10.29
CA LEU A 156 -30.71 -7.47 11.74
C LEU A 156 -29.30 -7.36 12.32
N PHE A 157 -28.32 -6.90 11.53
CA PHE A 157 -26.96 -6.64 12.03
C PHE A 157 -26.75 -5.17 12.41
N TYR A 158 -26.20 -4.95 13.60
CA TYR A 158 -25.60 -3.68 14.04
C TYR A 158 -24.23 -3.53 13.41
N ARG A 159 -24.04 -2.46 12.64
CA ARG A 159 -22.80 -2.17 11.94
C ARG A 159 -22.09 -0.99 12.56
N TYR A 160 -20.83 -1.20 12.90
CA TYR A 160 -19.96 -0.21 13.54
C TYR A 160 -19.03 0.36 12.49
N THR A 161 -19.09 1.66 12.28
CA THR A 161 -18.32 2.37 11.24
C THR A 161 -17.64 3.59 11.82
N THR A 162 -16.51 3.99 11.23
CA THR A 162 -15.73 5.13 11.67
C THR A 162 -15.20 5.93 10.49
N GLY A 163 -15.06 7.23 10.67
CA GLY A 163 -14.64 8.17 9.64
C GLY A 163 -15.69 8.44 8.55
N ILE A 164 -15.68 9.67 8.05
CA ILE A 164 -16.31 10.07 6.79
C ILE A 164 -15.22 10.73 5.95
N ILE A 165 -14.84 10.04 4.87
CA ILE A 165 -13.60 10.32 4.16
C ILE A 165 -13.92 10.61 2.70
N LYS A 166 -13.33 11.65 2.12
CA LYS A 166 -13.63 12.04 0.73
C LYS A 166 -13.00 11.11 -0.29
N THR A 167 -11.80 10.61 0.01
CA THR A 167 -11.04 9.80 -0.94
C THR A 167 -10.86 8.37 -0.45
N TYR A 168 -10.88 7.44 -1.39
CA TYR A 168 -10.60 6.04 -1.09
C TYR A 168 -9.16 5.81 -0.59
N LYS A 169 -8.20 6.64 -1.04
CA LYS A 169 -6.80 6.59 -0.59
C LYS A 169 -6.66 6.88 0.90
N GLU A 170 -7.31 7.93 1.38
CA GLU A 170 -7.37 8.25 2.81
C GLU A 170 -8.10 7.15 3.59
N ALA A 171 -9.17 6.56 3.03
CA ALA A 171 -9.88 5.45 3.66
C ALA A 171 -9.02 4.19 3.81
N LYS A 172 -8.14 3.91 2.83
CA LYS A 172 -7.12 2.85 2.93
C LYS A 172 -6.10 3.14 4.02
N GLN A 173 -5.66 4.39 4.17
CA GLN A 173 -4.73 4.78 5.23
C GLN A 173 -5.36 4.61 6.61
N LEU A 174 -6.61 5.07 6.80
CA LEU A 174 -7.33 4.88 8.06
C LEU A 174 -7.53 3.40 8.37
N ARG A 175 -7.95 2.58 7.39
CA ARG A 175 -8.06 1.12 7.56
C ARG A 175 -6.73 0.52 8.03
N LYS A 176 -5.61 0.90 7.42
CA LYS A 176 -4.28 0.41 7.81
C LYS A 176 -3.92 0.83 9.25
N GLN A 177 -4.24 2.06 9.64
CA GLN A 177 -4.04 2.51 11.02
C GLN A 177 -4.84 1.68 12.01
N ILE A 178 -6.10 1.39 11.72
CA ILE A 178 -6.98 0.58 12.58
C ILE A 178 -6.46 -0.86 12.68
N LEU A 179 -6.03 -1.47 11.57
CA LEU A 179 -5.40 -2.79 11.59
C LEU A 179 -4.15 -2.81 12.49
N ASN A 180 -3.32 -1.76 12.41
CA ASN A 180 -2.13 -1.63 13.26
C ASN A 180 -2.45 -1.42 14.75
N MET A 181 -3.68 -1.04 15.10
CA MET A 181 -4.15 -0.96 16.50
C MET A 181 -4.56 -2.33 17.07
N GLY A 182 -4.53 -3.40 16.27
CA GLY A 182 -4.84 -4.76 16.70
C GLY A 182 -6.29 -5.20 16.46
N TYR A 183 -7.06 -4.42 15.68
CA TYR A 183 -8.38 -4.85 15.23
C TYR A 183 -8.29 -5.92 14.13
N ALA A 184 -9.35 -6.72 14.00
CA ALA A 184 -9.39 -7.87 13.10
C ALA A 184 -9.22 -7.51 11.61
N ASP A 185 -8.68 -8.46 10.84
CA ASP A 185 -8.36 -8.27 9.41
C ASP A 185 -9.58 -8.11 8.51
N ASP A 186 -10.78 -8.41 9.02
CA ASP A 186 -12.06 -8.35 8.32
C ASP A 186 -12.67 -6.94 8.27
N ILE A 187 -11.93 -5.90 8.68
CA ILE A 187 -12.29 -4.49 8.47
C ILE A 187 -12.39 -4.16 6.98
N PHE A 188 -13.45 -3.44 6.58
CA PHE A 188 -13.67 -3.09 5.17
C PHE A 188 -14.08 -1.64 4.94
N ILE A 189 -13.73 -1.10 3.77
CA ILE A 189 -14.11 0.25 3.35
C ILE A 189 -15.46 0.20 2.64
N ARG A 190 -16.36 1.11 2.99
CA ARG A 190 -17.70 1.25 2.38
C ARG A 190 -17.85 2.60 1.73
N LYS A 191 -18.56 2.63 0.60
CA LYS A 191 -19.05 3.87 -0.01
C LYS A 191 -20.26 4.39 0.77
N VAL A 192 -20.34 5.70 0.96
CA VAL A 192 -21.39 6.39 1.70
C VAL A 192 -22.17 7.29 0.75
N THR A 193 -23.47 7.01 0.59
CA THR A 193 -24.38 7.91 -0.14
C THR A 193 -24.70 9.13 0.70
N ARG A 194 -25.13 10.23 0.07
CA ARG A 194 -25.65 11.42 0.80
C ARG A 194 -26.79 11.06 1.76
N LYS A 195 -27.63 10.09 1.40
CA LYS A 195 -28.73 9.59 2.25
C LYS A 195 -28.20 8.85 3.49
N LEU A 196 -27.15 8.04 3.31
CA LEU A 196 -26.52 7.32 4.41
C LEU A 196 -25.75 8.27 5.32
N LEU A 197 -25.06 9.28 4.76
CA LEU A 197 -24.36 10.32 5.51
C LEU A 197 -25.29 11.01 6.51
N LYS A 198 -26.47 11.46 6.06
CA LYS A 198 -27.48 12.08 6.94
C LYS A 198 -27.94 11.16 8.08
N LYS A 199 -27.97 9.84 7.87
CA LYS A 199 -28.31 8.88 8.93
C LYS A 199 -27.17 8.69 9.93
N ILE A 200 -25.92 8.68 9.45
CA ILE A 200 -24.72 8.59 10.30
C ILE A 200 -24.60 9.86 11.16
N GLU A 201 -24.82 11.04 10.57
CA GLU A 201 -24.79 12.34 11.27
C GLU A 201 -26.00 12.52 12.21
N GLY A 202 -27.17 12.03 11.82
CA GLY A 202 -28.41 12.16 12.60
C GLY A 202 -28.55 11.18 13.77
N GLY A 203 -27.68 10.16 13.88
CA GLY A 203 -27.74 9.11 14.90
C GLY A 203 -27.40 9.53 16.33
N ASN A 204 -26.94 10.77 16.55
CA ASN A 204 -26.56 11.30 17.87
C ASN A 204 -27.71 11.99 18.64
N LYS A 205 -28.97 11.76 18.27
CA LYS A 205 -30.13 12.20 19.07
C LYS A 205 -31.02 11.03 19.44
N LYS A 206 -30.75 10.45 20.60
CA LYS A 206 -31.75 10.06 21.60
C LYS A 206 -31.06 9.74 22.91
#